data_AF-A0A0T6AXA9-F1
#
_entry.id   AF-A0A0T6AXA9-F1
#
_cell.length_a   1.000
_cell.length_b   1.000
_cell.length_c   1.000
_cell.angle_alpha   90.00
_cell.angle_beta   90.00
_cell.angle_gamma   90.00
#
_symmetry.space_group_name_H-M   'P 1'
#
loop_
_entity.id
_entity.type
_entity.pdbx_description
1 polymer ?
#
loop_
_entity_poly.entity_id
_entity_poly.type
_entity_poly.pdbx_seq_one_letter_code
_entity_poly.pdbx_strand_id
1 'polypeptide(L)'
;RHTTYPIMSRSSARIDTKKVNSELVTLTYGALVAQMVKDLDNVDDVSKQLERLGYNMGIRLIEDYLAKTSTGRCHDLKDTADKIQSAFRMYLGVQPNVANWSAAGDEFSFILDTNPLTELVELPDDLKALKYCNIICGVIRGALEMVQMDVQSWIVQDQLKGDSNTEIR
;
A
#
# COMPACT_ATOMS: atom_id res chain seq x y z
N ARG A 1 11.60 9.63 52.30
CA ARG A 1 12.49 9.11 51.23
C ARG A 1 11.58 8.45 50.19
N HIS A 2 11.15 9.19 49.17
CA HIS A 2 10.38 8.64 48.06
C HIS A 2 11.36 8.12 46.99
N THR A 3 11.35 6.82 46.76
CA THR A 3 12.05 6.17 45.66
C THR A 3 11.18 6.24 44.41
N THR A 4 11.48 7.19 43.52
CA THR A 4 10.98 7.23 42.15
C THR A 4 11.71 6.16 41.34
N TYR A 5 11.00 5.13 40.88
CA TYR A 5 11.53 4.23 39.86
C TYR A 5 11.55 4.96 38.51
N PRO A 6 12.66 4.94 37.75
CA PRO A 6 12.68 5.54 36.43
C PRO A 6 11.80 4.69 35.51
N ILE A 7 10.81 5.34 34.88
CA ILE A 7 10.05 4.78 33.77
C ILE A 7 11.07 4.61 32.63
N MET A 8 11.45 3.36 32.34
CA MET A 8 12.25 3.05 31.16
C MET A 8 11.42 3.39 29.93
N SER A 9 11.70 4.52 29.29
CA SER A 9 11.23 4.80 27.94
C SER A 9 11.81 3.71 27.03
N ARG A 10 10.95 2.87 26.44
CA ARG A 10 11.37 2.00 25.34
C ARG A 10 11.93 2.91 24.25
N SER A 11 13.25 2.90 24.10
CA SER A 11 13.92 3.44 22.93
C SER A 11 13.30 2.75 21.70
N SER A 12 12.61 3.49 20.84
CA SER A 12 12.20 2.96 19.53
C SER A 12 13.48 2.51 18.83
N ALA A 13 13.66 1.20 18.70
CA ALA A 13 14.78 0.64 17.97
C ALA A 13 14.75 1.25 16.57
N ARG A 14 15.86 1.87 16.14
CA ARG A 14 16.00 2.32 14.75
C ARG A 14 15.89 1.08 13.88
N ILE A 15 14.78 0.95 13.15
CA ILE A 15 14.58 -0.11 12.16
C ILE A 15 15.56 0.18 11.02
N ASP A 16 16.69 -0.54 10.99
CA ASP A 16 17.66 -0.43 9.90
C ASP A 16 17.14 -1.16 8.67
N THR A 17 16.26 -0.48 7.93
CA THR A 17 15.69 -1.00 6.70
C THR A 17 16.67 -0.68 5.58
N LYS A 18 17.24 -1.71 4.95
CA LYS A 18 18.05 -1.52 3.74
C LYS A 18 17.16 -0.85 2.68
N LYS A 19 17.39 0.44 2.44
CA LYS A 19 16.66 1.21 1.44
C LYS A 19 17.22 0.89 0.06
N VAL A 20 16.34 0.49 -0.84
CA VAL A 20 16.64 0.35 -2.27
C VAL A 20 16.24 1.66 -2.95
N ASN A 21 16.90 2.02 -4.06
CA ASN A 21 16.51 3.19 -4.85
C ASN A 21 15.06 3.02 -5.34
N SER A 22 14.21 4.03 -5.11
CA SER A 22 12.81 4.04 -5.55
C SER A 22 12.68 3.95 -7.08
N GLU A 23 13.61 4.53 -7.84
CA GLU A 23 13.63 4.43 -9.30
C GLU A 23 13.81 2.99 -9.76
N LEU A 24 14.64 2.20 -9.06
CA LEU A 24 14.83 0.79 -9.39
C LEU A 24 13.52 0.01 -9.21
N VAL A 25 12.77 0.28 -8.14
CA VAL A 25 11.46 -0.34 -7.91
C VAL A 25 10.46 0.09 -8.99
N THR A 26 10.44 1.38 -9.31
CA THR A 26 9.54 1.96 -10.32
C THR A 26 9.78 1.37 -11.71
N LEU A 27 11.04 1.30 -12.14
CA LEU A 27 11.42 0.71 -13.43
C LEU A 27 11.17 -0.80 -13.47
N THR A 28 11.43 -1.50 -12.36
CA THR A 28 11.15 -2.94 -12.27
C THR A 28 9.65 -3.21 -12.36
N TYR A 29 8.84 -2.40 -11.68
CA TYR A 29 7.38 -2.49 -11.76
C TYR A 29 6.86 -2.15 -13.16
N GLY A 30 7.36 -1.08 -13.77
CA GLY A 30 7.03 -0.71 -15.15
C GLY A 30 7.36 -1.80 -16.15
N ALA A 31 8.54 -2.44 -16.04
CA ALA A 31 8.91 -3.56 -16.89
C ALA A 31 7.99 -4.77 -16.71
N LEU A 32 7.60 -5.07 -15.46
CA LEU A 32 6.65 -6.13 -15.16
C LEU A 32 5.27 -5.86 -15.80
N VAL A 33 4.72 -4.66 -15.60
CA VAL A 33 3.43 -4.27 -16.18
C VAL A 33 3.49 -4.32 -17.71
N ALA A 34 4.55 -3.77 -18.31
CA ALA A 34 4.74 -3.79 -19.76
C ALA A 34 4.84 -5.23 -20.31
N GLN A 35 5.45 -6.15 -19.57
CA GLN A 35 5.48 -7.57 -19.93
C GLN A 35 4.09 -8.19 -19.85
N MET A 36 3.34 -7.94 -18.76
CA MET A 36 1.97 -8.45 -18.62
C MET A 36 1.03 -7.94 -19.71
N VAL A 37 1.14 -6.67 -20.11
CA VAL A 37 0.36 -6.08 -21.20
C VAL A 37 0.68 -6.74 -22.55
N LYS A 38 1.92 -7.17 -22.77
CA LYS A 38 2.29 -7.91 -24.00
C LYS A 38 1.78 -9.34 -24.00
N ASP A 39 1.76 -9.98 -22.83
CA ASP A 39 1.40 -11.39 -22.69
C ASP A 39 -0.13 -11.61 -22.56
N LEU A 40 -0.89 -10.56 -22.25
CA LEU A 40 -2.33 -10.61 -22.03
C LEU A 40 -3.06 -9.68 -22.99
N ASP A 41 -4.01 -10.23 -23.75
CA ASP A 41 -4.80 -9.46 -24.71
C ASP A 41 -5.82 -8.51 -24.07
N ASN A 42 -6.12 -8.69 -22.77
CA ASN A 42 -7.14 -7.92 -22.04
C ASN A 42 -6.54 -7.16 -20.84
N VAL A 43 -6.71 -5.84 -20.86
CA VAL A 43 -6.29 -4.89 -19.82
C VAL A 43 -6.91 -5.18 -18.45
N ASP A 44 -8.15 -5.68 -18.42
CA ASP A 44 -8.80 -6.08 -17.18
C ASP A 44 -8.11 -7.29 -16.54
N ASP A 45 -7.61 -8.22 -17.36
CA ASP A 45 -6.89 -9.39 -16.88
C ASP A 45 -5.50 -9.02 -16.37
N VAL A 46 -4.83 -8.04 -17.00
CA VAL A 46 -3.60 -7.43 -16.45
C VAL A 46 -3.89 -6.86 -15.06
N SER A 47 -4.96 -6.06 -14.91
CA SER A 47 -5.33 -5.45 -13.63
C SER A 47 -5.61 -6.51 -12.55
N LYS A 48 -6.27 -7.63 -12.90
CA LYS A 48 -6.48 -8.76 -11.98
C LYS A 48 -5.17 -9.46 -11.61
N GLN A 49 -4.25 -9.65 -12.55
CA GLN A 49 -2.95 -10.25 -12.25
C GLN A 49 -2.11 -9.36 -11.33
N LEU A 50 -2.16 -8.03 -11.50
CA LEU A 50 -1.49 -7.09 -10.60
C LEU A 50 -2.03 -7.19 -9.17
N GLU A 51 -3.36 -7.23 -9.00
CA GLU A 51 -3.97 -7.43 -7.68
C GLU A 51 -3.55 -8.76 -7.07
N ARG A 52 -3.62 -9.86 -7.85
CA ARG A 52 -3.22 -11.20 -7.37
C ARG A 52 -1.76 -11.25 -6.95
N LEU A 53 -0.88 -10.61 -7.73
CA LEU A 53 0.53 -10.49 -7.38
C LEU A 53 0.70 -9.73 -6.06
N GLY A 54 0.01 -8.59 -5.93
CA GLY A 54 -0.02 -7.79 -4.72
C GLY A 54 -0.50 -8.58 -3.51
N TYR A 55 -1.57 -9.36 -3.64
CA TYR A 55 -2.09 -10.21 -2.58
C TYR A 55 -1.05 -11.20 -2.06
N ASN A 56 -0.37 -11.90 -2.97
CA ASN A 56 0.70 -12.84 -2.59
C ASN A 56 1.89 -12.13 -1.92
N MET A 57 2.17 -10.88 -2.31
CA MET A 57 3.16 -10.03 -1.63
C MET A 57 2.68 -9.64 -0.23
N GLY A 58 1.43 -9.19 -0.10
CA GLY A 58 0.82 -8.77 1.16
C GLY A 58 0.86 -9.85 2.24
N ILE A 59 0.54 -11.09 1.87
CA ILE A 59 0.60 -12.26 2.77
C ILE A 59 2.00 -12.44 3.38
N ARG A 60 3.06 -12.09 2.64
CA ARG A 60 4.45 -12.21 3.11
C ARG A 60 4.95 -10.95 3.80
N LEU A 61 4.54 -9.78 3.33
CA LEU A 61 4.98 -8.48 3.84
C LEU A 61 4.48 -8.21 5.26
N ILE A 62 3.29 -8.72 5.62
CA ILE A 62 2.73 -8.53 6.95
C ILE A 62 3.63 -9.06 8.07
N GLU A 63 4.27 -10.22 7.88
CA GLU A 63 5.20 -10.78 8.88
C GLU A 63 6.41 -9.86 9.10
N ASP A 64 6.99 -9.35 8.02
CA ASP A 64 8.10 -8.39 8.06
C ASP A 64 7.68 -7.08 8.76
N TYR A 65 6.49 -6.56 8.44
CA TYR A 65 5.96 -5.35 9.05
C TYR A 65 5.77 -5.52 10.56
N LEU A 66 5.12 -6.60 10.99
CA LEU A 66 4.87 -6.89 12.41
C LEU A 66 6.19 -7.08 13.17
N ALA A 67 7.16 -7.79 12.59
CA ALA A 67 8.48 -8.00 13.20
C ALA A 67 9.24 -6.69 13.39
N LYS A 68 9.22 -5.79 12.40
CA LYS A 68 9.93 -4.51 12.45
C LYS A 68 9.28 -3.47 13.37
N THR A 69 7.95 -3.44 13.39
CA THR A 69 7.20 -2.39 14.13
C THR A 69 6.82 -2.80 15.55
N SER A 70 6.84 -4.10 15.86
CA SER A 70 6.25 -4.63 17.10
C SER A 70 4.79 -4.20 17.29
N THR A 71 4.05 -4.07 16.18
CA THR A 71 2.64 -3.65 16.18
C THR A 71 1.78 -4.72 16.87
N GLY A 72 0.95 -4.28 17.82
CA GLY A 72 -0.03 -5.13 18.48
C GLY A 72 -1.28 -5.34 17.63
N ARG A 73 -2.27 -6.07 18.17
CA ARG A 73 -3.58 -6.22 17.53
C ARG A 73 -4.28 -4.85 17.45
N CYS A 74 -4.80 -4.52 16.27
CA CYS A 74 -5.61 -3.31 16.07
C CYS A 74 -7.00 -3.49 16.69
N HIS A 75 -7.57 -2.44 17.27
CA HIS A 75 -8.86 -2.49 17.97
C HIS A 75 -10.05 -2.02 17.12
N ASP A 76 -9.79 -1.14 16.16
CA ASP A 76 -10.79 -0.61 15.25
C ASP A 76 -10.14 -0.29 13.88
N LEU A 77 -10.97 0.09 12.92
CA LEU A 77 -10.51 0.35 11.57
C LEU A 77 -9.63 1.61 11.46
N LYS A 78 -9.76 2.57 12.40
CA LYS A 78 -8.92 3.77 12.45
C LYS A 78 -7.49 3.42 12.85
N ASP A 79 -7.33 2.59 13.88
CA ASP A 79 -6.02 2.06 14.28
C ASP A 79 -5.39 1.28 13.10
N THR A 80 -6.18 0.43 12.42
CA THR A 80 -5.73 -0.28 11.22
C THR A 80 -5.27 0.68 10.12
N ALA A 81 -6.03 1.74 9.83
CA ALA A 81 -5.68 2.74 8.82
C ALA A 81 -4.34 3.44 9.14
N ASP A 82 -4.11 3.79 10.41
CA ASP A 82 -2.85 4.39 10.87
C ASP A 82 -1.64 3.44 10.70
N LYS A 83 -1.85 2.14 10.93
CA LYS A 83 -0.80 1.13 10.72
C LYS A 83 -0.47 0.96 9.25
N ILE A 84 -1.47 0.90 8.38
CA ILE A 84 -1.26 0.82 6.94
C ILE A 84 -0.60 2.10 6.42
N GLN A 85 -1.01 3.30 6.89
CA GLN A 85 -0.33 4.56 6.56
C GLN A 85 1.17 4.51 6.94
N SER A 86 1.50 3.93 8.10
CA SER A 86 2.89 3.71 8.51
C SER A 86 3.62 2.69 7.63
N ALA A 87 2.91 1.68 7.11
CA ALA A 87 3.46 0.71 6.16
C ALA A 87 3.77 1.34 4.80
N PHE A 88 2.91 2.23 4.28
CA PHE A 88 3.22 3.04 3.09
C PHE A 88 4.53 3.81 3.27
N ARG A 89 4.74 4.42 4.44
CA ARG A 89 5.97 5.16 4.73
C ARG A 89 7.19 4.24 4.79
N MET A 90 7.03 3.04 5.33
CA MET A 90 8.11 2.06 5.46
C MET A 90 8.52 1.46 4.10
N TYR A 91 7.56 1.09 3.26
CA TYR A 91 7.81 0.31 2.04
C TYR A 91 7.86 1.14 0.76
N LEU A 92 7.10 2.23 0.68
CA LEU A 92 7.05 3.12 -0.49
C LEU A 92 7.62 4.50 -0.22
N GLY A 93 7.92 4.84 1.04
CA GLY A 93 8.48 6.14 1.40
C GLY A 93 7.47 7.30 1.36
N VAL A 94 6.18 7.01 1.18
CA VAL A 94 5.10 8.00 1.12
C VAL A 94 4.17 7.88 2.32
N GLN A 95 3.46 8.96 2.65
CA GLN A 95 2.49 8.99 3.74
C GLN A 95 1.14 9.49 3.19
N PRO A 96 0.25 8.59 2.74
CA PRO A 96 -1.04 8.98 2.20
C PRO A 96 -1.91 9.66 3.26
N ASN A 97 -2.76 10.58 2.85
CA ASN A 97 -3.80 11.11 3.74
C ASN A 97 -4.91 10.06 3.90
N VAL A 98 -5.38 9.85 5.13
CA VAL A 98 -6.51 8.96 5.43
C VAL A 98 -7.77 9.80 5.51
N ALA A 99 -8.70 9.60 4.58
CA ALA A 99 -9.88 10.45 4.42
C ALA A 99 -11.12 9.64 4.04
N ASN A 100 -12.21 10.33 3.69
CA ASN A 100 -13.44 9.74 3.12
C ASN A 100 -14.04 8.59 3.95
N TRP A 101 -13.96 8.71 5.28
CA TRP A 101 -14.58 7.76 6.21
C TRP A 101 -16.09 7.67 5.97
N SER A 102 -16.61 6.44 5.85
CA SER A 102 -18.05 6.21 5.83
C SER A 102 -18.69 6.63 7.17
N ALA A 103 -19.98 6.96 7.16
CA ALA A 103 -20.71 7.28 8.38
C ALA A 103 -20.76 6.10 9.38
N ALA A 104 -20.69 4.86 8.87
CA ALA A 104 -20.62 3.65 9.69
C ALA A 104 -19.21 3.38 10.24
N GLY A 105 -18.17 4.04 9.71
CA GLY A 105 -16.78 3.87 10.14
C GLY A 105 -16.14 2.56 9.68
N ASP A 106 -16.72 1.92 8.68
CA ASP A 106 -16.32 0.63 8.09
C ASP A 106 -15.62 0.75 6.72
N GLU A 107 -15.51 1.97 6.18
CA GLU A 107 -14.77 2.27 4.96
C GLU A 107 -14.02 3.59 5.11
N PHE A 108 -12.88 3.73 4.44
CA PHE A 108 -12.08 4.94 4.37
C PHE A 108 -11.20 4.88 3.11
N SER A 109 -10.54 5.97 2.77
CA SER A 109 -9.64 6.05 1.61
C SER A 109 -8.23 6.49 2.01
N PHE A 110 -7.23 5.94 1.32
CA PHE A 110 -5.88 6.48 1.24
C PHE A 110 -5.76 7.38 0.00
N ILE A 111 -5.39 8.64 0.21
CA ILE A 111 -5.16 9.61 -0.85
C ILE A 111 -3.66 9.84 -0.97
N LEU A 112 -3.10 9.50 -2.14
CA LEU A 112 -1.70 9.69 -2.49
C LEU A 112 -1.58 10.87 -3.44
N ASP A 113 -1.02 11.98 -2.96
CA ASP A 113 -0.67 13.13 -3.81
C ASP A 113 0.55 12.82 -4.68
N THR A 114 1.47 11.99 -4.17
CA THR A 114 2.61 11.45 -4.91
C THR A 114 2.61 9.93 -4.82
N ASN A 115 2.76 9.28 -5.97
CA ASN A 115 2.80 7.83 -6.07
C ASN A 115 4.09 7.42 -6.80
N PRO A 116 5.09 6.87 -6.08
CA PRO A 116 6.39 6.53 -6.65
C PRO A 116 6.28 5.57 -7.83
N LEU A 117 5.28 4.68 -7.83
CA LEU A 117 5.09 3.71 -8.90
C LEU A 117 4.72 4.36 -10.24
N THR A 118 4.15 5.57 -10.23
CA THR A 118 3.63 6.24 -11.43
C THR A 118 4.49 7.42 -11.90
N GLU A 119 5.55 7.80 -11.16
CA GLU A 119 6.36 8.99 -11.44
C GLU A 119 7.00 9.01 -12.84
N LEU A 120 7.30 7.84 -13.41
CA LEU A 120 7.95 7.69 -14.72
C LEU A 120 7.04 7.00 -15.75
N VAL A 121 5.73 7.05 -15.54
CA VAL A 121 4.76 6.28 -16.32
C VAL A 121 3.78 7.22 -17.01
N GLU A 122 3.59 7.00 -18.30
CA GLU A 122 2.50 7.57 -19.08
C GLU A 122 1.74 6.40 -19.72
N LEU A 123 0.41 6.39 -19.60
CA LEU A 123 -0.41 5.35 -20.21
C LEU A 123 -0.81 5.74 -21.64
N PRO A 124 -0.54 4.86 -22.63
CA PRO A 124 -1.15 4.94 -23.95
C PRO A 124 -2.67 4.95 -23.90
N ASP A 125 -3.31 5.51 -24.93
CA ASP A 125 -4.77 5.63 -25.03
C ASP A 125 -5.51 4.28 -24.93
N ASP A 126 -4.92 3.23 -25.51
CA ASP A 126 -5.43 1.85 -25.49
C ASP A 126 -5.30 1.18 -24.11
N LEU A 127 -4.49 1.72 -23.20
CA LEU A 127 -4.30 1.21 -21.85
C LEU A 127 -5.00 2.04 -20.77
N LYS A 128 -5.85 3.00 -21.13
CA LYS A 128 -6.58 3.85 -20.16
C LYS A 128 -7.48 3.06 -19.20
N ALA A 129 -7.92 1.86 -19.58
CA ALA A 129 -8.68 0.98 -18.70
C ALA A 129 -7.82 0.36 -17.58
N LEU A 130 -6.49 0.29 -17.77
CA LEU A 130 -5.56 -0.37 -16.85
C LEU A 130 -5.63 0.27 -15.48
N LYS A 131 -5.68 -0.56 -14.44
CA LYS A 131 -5.50 -0.13 -13.06
C LYS A 131 -4.03 -0.32 -12.71
N TYR A 132 -3.19 0.62 -13.11
CA TYR A 132 -1.74 0.47 -13.00
C TYR A 132 -1.29 0.24 -11.55
N CYS A 133 -1.98 0.81 -10.56
CA CYS A 133 -1.62 0.65 -9.14
C CYS A 133 -2.38 -0.48 -8.42
N ASN A 134 -3.06 -1.38 -9.14
CA ASN A 134 -3.89 -2.43 -8.51
C ASN A 134 -3.09 -3.40 -7.63
N ILE A 135 -1.77 -3.46 -7.82
CA ILE A 135 -0.86 -4.19 -6.93
C ILE A 135 -0.96 -3.71 -5.47
N ILE A 136 -1.20 -2.41 -5.23
CA ILE A 136 -1.32 -1.86 -3.88
C ILE A 136 -2.59 -2.37 -3.20
N CYS A 137 -3.73 -2.38 -3.91
CA CYS A 137 -4.98 -2.97 -3.43
C CYS A 137 -4.78 -4.43 -3.01
N GLY A 138 -4.07 -5.19 -3.86
CA GLY A 138 -3.72 -6.58 -3.57
C GLY A 138 -2.89 -6.71 -2.30
N VAL A 139 -1.82 -5.91 -2.15
CA VAL A 139 -0.97 -5.92 -0.95
C VAL A 139 -1.77 -5.65 0.31
N ILE A 140 -2.65 -4.63 0.29
CA ILE A 140 -3.50 -4.28 1.43
C ILE A 140 -4.39 -5.48 1.80
N ARG A 141 -5.11 -6.04 0.82
CA ARG A 141 -6.02 -7.17 1.05
C ARG A 141 -5.29 -8.39 1.60
N GLY A 142 -4.17 -8.77 0.98
CA GLY A 142 -3.38 -9.92 1.41
C GLY A 142 -2.77 -9.77 2.80
N ALA A 143 -2.30 -8.57 3.15
CA ALA A 143 -1.76 -8.29 4.47
C ALA A 143 -2.85 -8.33 5.55
N LEU A 144 -4.02 -7.76 5.29
CA LEU A 144 -5.12 -7.69 6.25
C LEU A 144 -5.80 -9.04 6.46
N GLU A 145 -5.89 -9.87 5.43
CA GLU A 145 -6.42 -11.24 5.55
C GLU A 145 -5.60 -12.07 6.55
N MET A 146 -4.27 -11.92 6.56
CA MET A 146 -3.37 -12.63 7.48
C MET A 146 -3.53 -12.22 8.95
N VAL A 147 -4.12 -11.06 9.21
CA VAL A 147 -4.50 -10.60 10.56
C VAL A 147 -6.00 -10.71 10.80
N GLN A 148 -6.68 -11.58 10.04
CA GLN A 148 -8.09 -11.95 10.20
C GLN A 148 -9.05 -10.79 9.93
N MET A 149 -8.66 -9.86 9.05
CA MET A 149 -9.51 -8.78 8.56
C MET A 149 -9.82 -9.03 7.08
N ASP A 150 -11.07 -9.45 6.81
CA ASP A 150 -11.56 -9.57 5.44
C ASP A 150 -12.00 -8.19 4.94
N VAL A 151 -11.36 -7.71 3.87
CA VAL A 151 -11.56 -6.37 3.32
C VAL A 151 -11.63 -6.41 1.80
N GLN A 152 -12.26 -5.39 1.24
CA GLN A 152 -12.13 -5.04 -0.17
C GLN A 152 -11.19 -3.85 -0.29
N SER A 153 -10.45 -3.79 -1.40
CA SER A 153 -9.71 -2.57 -1.76
C SER A 153 -9.72 -2.35 -3.27
N TRP A 154 -9.92 -1.11 -3.68
CA TRP A 154 -10.01 -0.73 -5.10
C TRP A 154 -9.59 0.72 -5.34
N ILE A 155 -9.16 1.00 -6.57
CA ILE A 155 -8.83 2.36 -7.02
C ILE A 155 -10.11 3.12 -7.32
N VAL A 156 -10.23 4.33 -6.76
CA VAL A 156 -11.31 5.30 -7.01
C VAL A 156 -10.85 6.41 -7.94
N GLN A 157 -9.66 6.95 -7.72
CA GLN A 157 -9.03 7.99 -8.54
C GLN A 157 -7.62 7.56 -8.95
N ASP A 158 -7.19 7.93 -10.16
CA ASP A 158 -5.91 7.53 -10.74
C ASP A 158 -5.24 8.70 -11.48
N GLN A 159 -4.06 9.11 -10.98
CA GLN A 159 -3.29 10.20 -11.60
C GLN A 159 -2.91 9.91 -13.06
N LEU A 160 -2.71 8.64 -13.42
CA LEU A 160 -2.41 8.25 -14.81
C LEU A 160 -3.61 8.40 -15.74
N LYS A 161 -4.81 8.64 -15.19
CA LYS A 161 -6.06 8.90 -15.93
C LYS A 161 -6.45 10.37 -15.89
N GLY A 162 -5.60 11.23 -15.33
CA GLY A 162 -5.81 12.68 -15.25
C GLY A 162 -6.47 13.17 -13.96
N ASP A 163 -6.69 12.31 -12.98
CA ASP A 163 -7.13 12.73 -11.65
C ASP A 163 -6.01 13.49 -10.91
N SER A 164 -6.37 14.32 -9.94
CA SER A 164 -5.40 15.10 -9.16
C SER A 164 -4.52 14.25 -8.24
N ASN A 165 -5.04 13.13 -7.77
CA ASN A 165 -4.40 12.24 -6.80
C ASN A 165 -4.77 10.77 -7.12
N THR A 166 -4.04 9.84 -6.50
CA THR A 166 -4.43 8.43 -6.52
C THR A 166 -5.22 8.15 -5.25
N GLU A 167 -6.47 7.72 -5.38
CA GLU A 167 -7.33 7.34 -4.25
C GLU A 167 -7.53 5.82 -4.25
N ILE A 168 -7.19 5.20 -3.12
CA ILE A 168 -7.41 3.78 -2.86
C ILE A 168 -8.42 3.68 -1.73
N ARG A 169 -9.55 3.02 -1.99
CA ARG A 169 -10.54 2.65 -0.98
C ARG A 169 -10.33 1.22 -0.52
#